data_AF-A0A1L7I617-F1
#
_entry.id   AF-A0A1L7I617-F1
#
_cell.length_a   1.000
_cell.length_b   1.000
_cell.length_c   1.000
_cell.angle_alpha   90.00
_cell.angle_beta   90.00
_cell.angle_gamma   90.00
#
_symmetry.space_group_name_H-M   'P 1'
#
loop_
_entity.id
_entity.type
_entity.pdbx_description
1 polymer ?
#
loop_
_entity_poly.entity_id
_entity_poly.type
_entity_poly.pdbx_seq_one_letter_code
_entity_poly.pdbx_strand_id
1 'polypeptide(L)'
;MKKILVLCLLVAPFFSFSQEFRIKKGAVTDSLQFPGDIEESFAIYLPSNYSPEEKWPLIFVFDPQGRGAAAANLFRYAAEDRGYIVASANFSLKSEPIDSLSSKALLMMRTLFNSFPIDQKQVFSAGIDEGGQIASAISIFYPQMAGVLSIGNSFVIPKGLDKDNPYLFIGMAGRRDYMIYVMENYLKYFDKNDFPTEADYYDGKEGQWPPSSIIYNAVGSFTLQSIRDGNRENSEGLVDSIFQKEMDYVESLRRKREFLYAYQKLEQMEKTYEDFGKEEAIESKMKEIKTAEGYKTQKRNFNRAVIYERQKQDEFEYLLRVDIISKNFKNIGWWAYQVDELNKLKDSDNEARSNMAYRLHSYIDFITKREQKAVMNSSAEIDLKVFINVLRTAIQKEEPEAYLNIISLAGSDYNYDTALLYLEDLLKTGYSDMDALYEIPGTLDLKLTRDYNQLIKKYLGTARYFNEDASEEKEISIEH
;
A
#
# COMPACT_ATOMS: atom_id res chain seq x y z
N MET A 1 55.93 23.03 57.60
CA MET A 1 54.52 23.01 57.14
C MET A 1 54.48 22.68 55.66
N LYS A 2 54.09 21.46 55.27
CA LYS A 2 53.56 21.13 53.93
C LYS A 2 52.53 20.03 54.13
N LYS A 3 51.24 20.37 53.98
CA LYS A 3 50.12 19.42 53.99
C LYS A 3 49.97 18.90 52.56
N ILE A 4 50.05 17.58 52.39
CA ILE A 4 49.70 16.91 51.13
C ILE A 4 48.25 16.46 51.27
N LEU A 5 47.40 17.00 50.39
CA LEU A 5 45.98 16.67 50.28
C LEU A 5 45.87 15.39 49.43
N VAL A 6 45.38 14.29 50.00
CA VAL A 6 45.08 13.07 49.25
C VAL A 6 43.61 13.15 48.80
N LEU A 7 43.41 13.18 47.49
CA LEU A 7 42.11 13.18 46.82
C LEU A 7 41.66 11.72 46.64
N CYS A 8 40.63 11.29 47.37
CA CYS A 8 39.98 9.99 47.14
C CYS A 8 39.02 10.11 45.96
N LEU A 9 39.35 9.45 44.85
CA LEU A 9 38.42 9.22 43.73
C LEU A 9 37.42 8.13 44.12
N LEU A 10 36.16 8.51 44.25
CA LEU A 10 35.00 7.61 44.35
C LEU A 10 34.65 7.12 42.93
N VAL A 11 34.93 5.86 42.64
CA VAL A 11 34.45 5.17 41.44
C VAL A 11 33.07 4.61 41.76
N ALA A 12 32.01 5.25 41.26
CA ALA A 12 30.66 4.70 41.29
C ALA A 12 30.49 3.72 40.12
N PRO A 13 30.01 2.48 40.34
CA PRO A 13 29.70 1.58 39.25
C PRO A 13 28.41 2.07 38.56
N PHE A 14 28.53 2.44 37.29
CA PHE A 14 27.37 2.58 36.42
C PHE A 14 26.79 1.18 36.18
N PHE A 15 25.70 0.86 36.86
CA PHE A 15 24.85 -0.27 36.50
C PHE A 15 24.11 0.10 35.21
N SER A 16 24.59 -0.38 34.07
CA SER A 16 23.80 -0.40 32.84
C SER A 16 22.64 -1.38 33.04
N PHE A 17 21.42 -0.86 33.16
CA PHE A 17 20.20 -1.65 33.03
C PHE A 17 20.11 -2.13 31.58
N SER A 18 20.50 -3.38 31.31
CA SER A 18 20.04 -4.08 30.11
C SER A 18 18.56 -4.42 30.32
N GLN A 19 17.66 -3.79 29.57
CA GLN A 19 16.27 -4.22 29.54
C GLN A 19 16.21 -5.57 28.84
N GLU A 20 16.01 -6.64 29.60
CA GLU A 20 15.80 -7.99 29.06
C GLU A 20 14.37 -8.06 28.49
N PHE A 21 14.21 -7.81 27.19
CA PHE A 21 12.92 -7.96 26.53
C PHE A 21 12.46 -9.42 26.59
N ARG A 22 11.39 -9.70 27.35
CA ARG A 22 10.76 -11.02 27.39
C ARG A 22 9.84 -11.20 26.18
N ILE A 23 10.32 -11.94 25.19
CA ILE A 23 9.53 -12.32 24.03
C ILE A 23 8.49 -13.37 24.45
N LYS A 24 7.21 -13.09 24.19
CA LYS A 24 6.10 -13.99 24.50
C LYS A 24 5.86 -14.96 23.34
N LYS A 25 5.70 -16.25 23.65
CA LYS A 25 5.22 -17.26 22.71
C LYS A 25 3.70 -17.18 22.56
N GLY A 26 3.16 -17.47 21.39
CA GLY A 26 1.72 -17.44 21.09
C GLY A 26 1.12 -16.03 21.02
N ALA A 27 1.93 -14.97 21.12
CA ALA A 27 1.51 -13.58 21.07
C ALA A 27 2.56 -12.72 20.36
N VAL A 28 2.10 -11.65 19.71
CA VAL A 28 3.01 -10.66 19.11
C VAL A 28 3.69 -9.86 20.22
N THR A 29 5.01 -9.80 20.17
CA THR A 29 5.86 -8.91 20.98
C THR A 29 6.34 -7.77 20.09
N ASP A 30 6.08 -6.53 20.47
CA ASP A 30 6.38 -5.35 19.67
C ASP A 30 7.57 -4.55 20.21
N SER A 31 8.06 -3.62 19.40
CA SER A 31 9.10 -2.62 19.74
C SER A 31 10.44 -3.23 20.15
N LEU A 32 10.81 -4.36 19.53
CA LEU A 32 12.14 -4.94 19.71
C LEU A 32 13.16 -4.12 18.91
N GLN A 33 14.15 -3.57 19.59
CA GLN A 33 15.18 -2.72 18.97
C GLN A 33 16.24 -3.53 18.23
N PHE A 34 16.83 -2.92 17.19
CA PHE A 34 18.01 -3.48 16.56
C PHE A 34 19.27 -3.31 17.44
N PRO A 35 20.18 -4.29 17.49
CA PRO A 35 21.45 -4.11 18.18
C PRO A 35 22.25 -2.92 17.61
N GLY A 36 22.44 -1.88 18.42
CA GLY A 36 23.21 -0.69 18.05
C GLY A 36 22.43 0.42 17.35
N ASP A 37 21.11 0.26 17.16
CA ASP A 37 20.22 1.29 16.63
C ASP A 37 18.99 1.41 17.53
N ILE A 38 18.81 2.59 18.12
CA ILE A 38 17.76 2.86 19.10
C ILE A 38 16.49 3.47 18.48
N GLU A 39 16.55 3.91 17.22
CA GLU A 39 15.43 4.57 16.54
C GLU A 39 14.53 3.54 15.84
N GLU A 40 15.13 2.46 15.33
CA GLU A 40 14.43 1.48 14.54
C GLU A 40 14.08 0.21 15.33
N SER A 41 12.87 -0.33 15.10
CA SER A 41 12.38 -1.51 15.80
C SER A 41 11.56 -2.45 14.90
N PHE A 42 11.20 -3.60 15.45
CA PHE A 42 10.32 -4.57 14.80
C PHE A 42 9.40 -5.27 15.80
N ALA A 43 8.30 -5.84 15.29
CA ALA A 43 7.44 -6.77 16.01
C ALA A 43 7.79 -8.22 15.63
N ILE A 44 7.65 -9.15 16.57
CA ILE A 44 7.86 -10.58 16.34
C ILE A 44 6.70 -11.41 16.88
N TYR A 45 6.33 -12.45 16.14
CA TYR A 45 5.49 -13.54 16.59
C TYR A 45 6.32 -14.82 16.67
N LEU A 46 6.31 -15.46 17.85
CA LEU A 46 6.83 -16.81 18.03
C LEU A 46 5.65 -17.76 18.26
N PRO A 47 5.55 -18.89 17.54
CA PRO A 47 4.54 -19.91 17.80
C PRO A 47 4.54 -20.39 19.26
N SER A 48 3.40 -20.84 19.78
CA SER A 48 3.33 -21.30 21.19
C SER A 48 4.26 -22.48 21.48
N ASN A 49 4.50 -23.33 20.47
CA ASN A 49 5.41 -24.47 20.51
C ASN A 49 6.88 -24.11 20.18
N TYR A 50 7.22 -22.82 20.05
CA TYR A 50 8.58 -22.39 19.73
C TYR A 50 9.63 -22.99 20.69
N SER A 51 10.70 -23.55 20.13
CA SER A 51 11.86 -24.09 20.87
C SER A 51 13.16 -23.54 20.30
N PRO A 52 14.11 -23.08 21.14
CA PRO A 52 15.43 -22.66 20.68
C PRO A 52 16.33 -23.82 20.22
N GLU A 53 15.91 -25.07 20.43
CA GLU A 53 16.66 -26.28 20.04
C GLU A 53 16.40 -26.69 18.58
N GLU A 54 15.36 -26.14 17.97
CA GLU A 54 14.92 -26.45 16.60
C GLU A 54 15.11 -25.26 15.68
N LYS A 55 15.26 -25.50 14.37
CA LYS A 55 15.28 -24.44 13.36
C LYS A 55 13.87 -24.11 12.88
N TRP A 56 13.57 -22.82 12.73
CA TRP A 56 12.22 -22.34 12.40
C TRP A 56 12.18 -21.62 11.05
N PRO A 57 11.14 -21.86 10.24
CA PRO A 57 10.79 -21.00 9.11
C PRO A 57 10.51 -19.57 9.56
N LEU A 58 10.83 -18.58 8.72
CA LEU A 58 10.69 -17.16 9.03
C LEU A 58 9.98 -16.41 7.90
N ILE A 59 8.99 -15.58 8.24
CA ILE A 59 8.33 -14.64 7.33
C ILE A 59 8.66 -13.21 7.78
N PHE A 60 9.34 -12.46 6.91
CA PHE A 60 9.50 -11.01 7.05
C PHE A 60 8.26 -10.29 6.51
N VAL A 61 7.69 -9.34 7.26
CA VAL A 61 6.46 -8.64 6.87
C VAL A 61 6.66 -7.11 6.86
N PHE A 62 6.32 -6.47 5.76
CA PHE A 62 6.50 -5.03 5.55
C PHE A 62 5.16 -4.32 5.32
N ASP A 63 4.81 -3.40 6.23
CA ASP A 63 3.66 -2.50 6.09
C ASP A 63 4.16 -1.09 5.73
N PRO A 64 3.58 -0.40 4.73
CA PRO A 64 4.04 0.91 4.29
C PRO A 64 4.15 1.97 5.39
N GLN A 65 3.32 1.85 6.43
CA GLN A 65 3.26 2.80 7.54
C GLN A 65 4.11 2.37 8.75
N GLY A 66 4.87 1.27 8.66
CA GLY A 66 5.65 0.76 9.79
C GLY A 66 4.77 0.20 10.92
N ARG A 67 3.58 -0.32 10.61
CA ARG A 67 2.67 -0.89 11.63
C ARG A 67 2.99 -2.36 11.92
N GLY A 68 4.19 -2.65 12.38
CA GLY A 68 4.71 -4.01 12.48
C GLY A 68 3.87 -4.95 13.35
N ALA A 69 3.38 -4.50 14.51
CA ALA A 69 2.50 -5.33 15.33
C ALA A 69 1.17 -5.68 14.65
N ALA A 70 0.56 -4.72 13.95
CA ALA A 70 -0.69 -4.97 13.22
C ALA A 70 -0.46 -5.96 12.07
N ALA A 71 0.61 -5.76 11.31
CA ALA A 71 0.99 -6.62 10.20
C ALA A 71 1.34 -8.05 10.66
N ALA A 72 2.14 -8.21 11.72
CA ALA A 72 2.43 -9.52 12.31
C ALA A 72 1.17 -10.25 12.79
N ASN A 73 0.21 -9.52 13.37
CA ASN A 73 -1.07 -10.10 13.81
C ASN A 73 -1.91 -10.67 12.67
N LEU A 74 -1.80 -10.13 11.45
CA LEU A 74 -2.50 -10.67 10.28
C LEU A 74 -2.04 -12.09 9.93
N PHE A 75 -0.77 -12.40 10.16
CA PHE A 75 -0.14 -13.70 9.89
C PHE A 75 -0.24 -14.67 11.07
N ARG A 76 -0.52 -14.17 12.28
CA ARG A 76 -0.50 -14.92 13.55
C ARG A 76 -1.18 -16.29 13.47
N TYR A 77 -2.40 -16.35 12.93
CA TYR A 77 -3.16 -17.59 12.86
C TYR A 77 -2.48 -18.64 11.97
N ALA A 78 -1.97 -18.21 10.81
CA ALA A 78 -1.24 -19.10 9.90
C ALA A 78 0.12 -19.52 10.46
N ALA A 79 0.78 -18.60 11.15
CA ALA A 79 2.08 -18.82 11.78
C ALA A 79 2.00 -19.80 12.95
N GLU A 80 0.95 -19.71 13.77
CA GLU A 80 0.69 -20.66 14.86
C GLU A 80 0.42 -22.06 14.31
N ASP A 81 -0.50 -22.16 13.35
CA ASP A 81 -0.95 -23.43 12.78
C ASP A 81 0.17 -24.16 12.02
N ARG A 82 1.05 -23.41 11.34
CA ARG A 82 2.09 -23.97 10.46
C ARG A 82 3.52 -23.80 10.98
N GLY A 83 3.71 -23.30 12.20
CA GLY A 83 5.02 -23.18 12.83
C GLY A 83 5.97 -22.22 12.13
N TYR A 84 5.53 -20.98 11.88
CA TYR A 84 6.39 -19.92 11.35
C TYR A 84 6.69 -18.87 12.42
N ILE A 85 7.92 -18.38 12.45
CA ILE A 85 8.22 -17.09 13.07
C ILE A 85 7.77 -16.01 12.09
N VAL A 86 7.14 -14.95 12.60
CA VAL A 86 6.82 -13.76 11.81
C VAL A 86 7.55 -12.58 12.41
N ALA A 87 8.30 -11.83 11.60
CA ALA A 87 8.94 -10.61 12.04
C ALA A 87 8.55 -9.45 11.13
N SER A 88 8.07 -8.36 11.69
CA SER A 88 7.51 -7.24 10.94
C SER A 88 8.12 -5.90 11.31
N ALA A 89 8.52 -5.13 10.31
CA ALA A 89 9.22 -3.86 10.49
C ALA A 89 8.30 -2.76 11.09
N ASN A 90 8.86 -1.92 11.97
CA ASN A 90 8.17 -0.74 12.52
C ASN A 90 8.59 0.59 11.85
N PHE A 91 9.31 0.55 10.74
CA PHE A 91 9.77 1.75 10.03
C PHE A 91 8.88 2.09 8.83
N SER A 92 8.68 3.38 8.59
CA SER A 92 7.90 3.85 7.43
C SER A 92 8.65 3.59 6.13
N LEU A 93 7.92 3.17 5.10
CA LEU A 93 8.47 2.89 3.77
C LEU A 93 8.24 4.03 2.77
N LYS A 94 7.57 5.11 3.21
CA LYS A 94 7.14 6.21 2.32
C LYS A 94 8.11 7.37 2.26
N SER A 95 9.02 7.47 3.22
CA SER A 95 9.92 8.61 3.39
C SER A 95 11.29 8.43 2.74
N GLU A 96 11.67 7.20 2.39
CA GLU A 96 13.04 6.88 2.00
C GLU A 96 13.11 6.12 0.66
N PRO A 97 14.22 6.29 -0.09
CA PRO A 97 14.51 5.48 -1.25
C PRO A 97 14.60 3.97 -0.94
N ILE A 98 14.27 3.14 -1.93
CA ILE A 98 14.18 1.68 -1.78
C ILE A 98 15.49 1.01 -1.36
N ASP A 99 16.64 1.56 -1.74
CA ASP A 99 17.98 1.07 -1.36
C ASP A 99 18.30 1.29 0.12
N SER A 100 17.91 2.45 0.67
CA SER A 100 17.99 2.71 2.12
C SER A 100 17.11 1.73 2.90
N LEU A 101 15.85 1.60 2.47
CA LEU A 101 14.88 0.70 3.10
C LEU A 101 15.30 -0.78 3.00
N SER A 102 15.87 -1.19 1.87
CA SER A 102 16.41 -2.55 1.69
C SER A 102 17.57 -2.81 2.65
N SER A 103 18.43 -1.82 2.89
CA SER A 103 19.53 -1.92 3.84
C SER A 103 19.05 -2.10 5.28
N LYS A 104 17.99 -1.36 5.68
CA LYS A 104 17.31 -1.54 6.98
C LYS A 104 16.71 -2.93 7.12
N ALA A 105 16.04 -3.43 6.08
CA ALA A 105 15.48 -4.78 6.07
C ALA A 105 16.55 -5.88 6.17
N LEU A 106 17.71 -5.70 5.53
CA LEU A 106 18.85 -6.63 5.65
C LEU A 106 19.49 -6.59 7.05
N LEU A 107 19.55 -5.43 7.69
CA LEU A 107 19.98 -5.33 9.09
C LEU A 107 19.04 -6.10 10.02
N MET A 108 17.73 -5.97 9.80
CA MET A 108 16.71 -6.76 10.51
C MET A 108 16.91 -8.26 10.31
N MET A 109 17.13 -8.70 9.07
CA MET A 109 17.40 -10.10 8.77
C MET A 109 18.63 -10.64 9.51
N ARG A 110 19.76 -9.92 9.45
CA ARG A 110 20.99 -10.29 10.16
C ARG A 110 20.77 -10.37 11.67
N THR A 111 20.01 -9.43 12.22
CA THR A 111 19.66 -9.42 13.66
C THR A 111 18.90 -10.68 14.05
N LEU A 112 17.88 -11.07 13.27
CA LEU A 112 17.09 -12.27 13.55
C LEU A 112 17.90 -13.55 13.38
N PHE A 113 18.72 -13.65 12.34
CA PHE A 113 19.58 -14.83 12.12
C PHE A 113 20.59 -15.04 13.24
N ASN A 114 21.05 -13.97 13.89
CA ASN A 114 21.96 -14.05 15.04
C ASN A 114 21.22 -14.33 16.37
N SER A 115 19.93 -14.04 16.44
CA SER A 115 19.14 -14.09 17.69
C SER A 115 18.27 -15.33 17.79
N PHE A 116 17.90 -15.95 16.68
CA PHE A 116 16.99 -17.09 16.61
C PHE A 116 17.57 -18.20 15.72
N PRO A 117 17.29 -19.48 16.04
CA PRO A 117 17.62 -20.61 15.17
C PRO A 117 16.67 -20.61 13.95
N ILE A 118 17.03 -19.86 12.92
CA ILE A 118 16.25 -19.79 11.67
C ILE A 118 16.69 -20.90 10.71
N ASP A 119 15.73 -21.57 10.09
CA ASP A 119 16.01 -22.41 8.93
C ASP A 119 16.20 -21.51 7.70
N GLN A 120 17.45 -21.34 7.29
CA GLN A 120 17.83 -20.48 6.17
C GLN A 120 17.27 -20.94 4.81
N LYS A 121 16.82 -22.20 4.69
CA LYS A 121 16.14 -22.70 3.49
C LYS A 121 14.64 -22.40 3.47
N GLN A 122 14.09 -21.87 4.55
CA GLN A 122 12.66 -21.58 4.73
C GLN A 122 12.47 -20.13 5.19
N VAL A 123 13.11 -19.22 4.46
CA VAL A 123 12.98 -17.77 4.66
C VAL A 123 12.06 -17.20 3.59
N PHE A 124 11.06 -16.45 4.04
CA PHE A 124 10.04 -15.85 3.20
C PHE A 124 9.91 -14.36 3.48
N SER A 125 9.42 -13.60 2.52
CA SER A 125 9.05 -12.19 2.72
C SER A 125 7.63 -11.92 2.26
N ALA A 126 7.00 -10.91 2.85
CA ALA A 126 5.66 -10.48 2.52
C ALA A 126 5.50 -8.97 2.70
N GLY A 127 4.66 -8.33 1.89
CA GLY A 127 4.36 -6.92 2.08
C GLY A 127 3.27 -6.40 1.15
N ILE A 128 2.70 -5.25 1.52
CA ILE A 128 1.72 -4.52 0.71
C ILE A 128 2.30 -3.20 0.21
N ASP A 129 1.93 -2.80 -1.01
CA ASP A 129 2.37 -1.56 -1.68
C ASP A 129 3.91 -1.42 -1.66
N GLU A 130 4.46 -0.34 -1.07
CA GLU A 130 5.91 -0.17 -0.89
C GLU A 130 6.53 -1.35 -0.11
N GLY A 131 5.78 -1.97 0.81
CA GLY A 131 6.19 -3.19 1.51
C GLY A 131 6.32 -4.40 0.57
N GLY A 132 5.49 -4.51 -0.46
CA GLY A 132 5.62 -5.55 -1.49
C GLY A 132 6.90 -5.35 -2.32
N GLN A 133 7.26 -4.09 -2.58
CA GLN A 133 8.54 -3.76 -3.22
C GLN A 133 9.72 -4.19 -2.35
N ILE A 134 9.72 -3.87 -1.05
CA ILE A 134 10.76 -4.27 -0.11
C ILE A 134 10.85 -5.80 0.04
N ALA A 135 9.70 -6.47 0.21
CA ALA A 135 9.64 -7.93 0.28
C ALA A 135 10.31 -8.58 -0.94
N SER A 136 10.04 -8.05 -2.13
CA SER A 136 10.63 -8.54 -3.39
C SER A 136 12.11 -8.18 -3.51
N ALA A 137 12.50 -6.95 -3.16
CA ALA A 137 13.88 -6.45 -3.28
C ALA A 137 14.89 -7.22 -2.42
N ILE A 138 14.48 -7.69 -1.24
CA ILE A 138 15.35 -8.46 -0.34
C ILE A 138 15.84 -9.77 -0.98
N SER A 139 15.04 -10.39 -1.86
CA SER A 139 15.44 -11.63 -2.54
C SER A 139 16.66 -11.46 -3.45
N ILE A 140 16.91 -10.25 -3.94
CA ILE A 140 18.10 -9.91 -4.74
C ILE A 140 19.39 -10.04 -3.90
N PHE A 141 19.31 -9.76 -2.61
CA PHE A 141 20.44 -9.79 -1.68
C PHE A 141 20.50 -11.08 -0.85
N TYR A 142 19.42 -11.87 -0.87
CA TYR A 142 19.33 -13.18 -0.23
C TYR A 142 18.88 -14.24 -1.25
N PRO A 143 19.82 -14.79 -2.04
CA PRO A 143 19.50 -15.74 -3.12
C PRO A 143 18.83 -17.05 -2.65
N GLN A 144 18.89 -17.36 -1.35
CA GLN A 144 18.26 -18.55 -0.75
C GLN A 144 16.80 -18.28 -0.30
N MET A 145 16.18 -17.20 -0.78
CA MET A 145 14.78 -16.91 -0.47
C MET A 145 13.91 -18.07 -0.93
N ALA A 146 13.01 -18.57 -0.07
CA ALA A 146 12.12 -19.67 -0.41
C ALA A 146 10.80 -19.17 -1.04
N GLY A 147 10.38 -17.94 -0.72
CA GLY A 147 9.24 -17.33 -1.38
C GLY A 147 8.97 -15.88 -0.98
N VAL A 148 8.20 -15.21 -1.82
CA VAL A 148 7.81 -13.81 -1.68
C VAL A 148 6.31 -13.67 -1.86
N LEU A 149 5.64 -12.97 -0.94
CA LEU A 149 4.23 -12.58 -1.03
C LEU A 149 4.13 -11.06 -1.26
N SER A 150 3.83 -10.67 -2.48
CA SER A 150 3.78 -9.25 -2.88
C SER A 150 2.33 -8.85 -3.13
N ILE A 151 1.82 -7.88 -2.37
CA ILE A 151 0.42 -7.43 -2.43
C ILE A 151 0.37 -5.99 -2.97
N GLY A 152 -0.42 -5.73 -4.00
CA GLY A 152 -0.65 -4.39 -4.55
C GLY A 152 0.55 -3.78 -5.30
N ASN A 153 1.77 -4.24 -5.07
CA ASN A 153 2.96 -3.82 -5.82
C ASN A 153 4.09 -4.84 -5.64
N SER A 154 5.14 -4.74 -6.45
CA SER A 154 6.35 -5.58 -6.36
C SER A 154 7.56 -4.83 -6.92
N PHE A 155 8.74 -5.43 -6.83
CA PHE A 155 9.98 -4.89 -7.35
C PHE A 155 10.81 -6.00 -7.98
N VAL A 156 11.32 -5.76 -9.19
CA VAL A 156 12.20 -6.71 -9.88
C VAL A 156 13.27 -5.97 -10.65
N ILE A 157 14.51 -6.46 -10.53
CA ILE A 157 15.63 -6.04 -11.38
C ILE A 157 15.96 -7.24 -12.26
N PRO A 158 15.75 -7.18 -13.58
CA PRO A 158 15.97 -8.35 -14.45
C PRO A 158 17.36 -8.98 -14.38
N LYS A 159 18.40 -8.17 -14.10
CA LYS A 159 19.78 -8.66 -13.92
C LYS A 159 20.05 -9.22 -12.51
N GLY A 160 19.20 -8.94 -11.54
CA GLY A 160 19.32 -9.39 -10.15
C GLY A 160 18.51 -10.66 -9.85
N LEU A 161 17.82 -11.22 -10.85
CA LEU A 161 17.06 -12.45 -10.70
C LEU A 161 18.00 -13.66 -10.82
N ASP A 162 18.14 -14.42 -9.73
CA ASP A 162 18.91 -15.65 -9.71
C ASP A 162 18.07 -16.84 -10.19
N LYS A 163 18.27 -17.23 -11.45
CA LYS A 163 17.53 -18.33 -12.07
C LYS A 163 17.97 -19.71 -11.60
N ASP A 164 19.14 -19.82 -10.99
CA ASP A 164 19.64 -21.08 -10.46
C ASP A 164 19.00 -21.41 -9.10
N ASN A 165 18.39 -20.42 -8.45
CA ASN A 165 17.69 -20.54 -7.17
C ASN A 165 16.28 -19.93 -7.26
N PRO A 166 15.34 -20.54 -8.00
CA PRO A 166 13.98 -20.04 -8.11
C PRO A 166 13.25 -20.14 -6.77
N TYR A 167 12.38 -19.17 -6.51
CA TYR A 167 11.53 -19.11 -5.31
C TYR A 167 10.06 -18.95 -5.69
N LEU A 168 9.16 -19.32 -4.78
CA LEU A 168 7.72 -19.10 -5.01
C LEU A 168 7.39 -17.61 -4.93
N PHE A 169 6.94 -17.03 -6.04
CA PHE A 169 6.42 -15.67 -6.10
C PHE A 169 4.88 -15.67 -6.08
N ILE A 170 4.30 -15.21 -4.98
CA ILE A 170 2.86 -15.01 -4.83
C ILE A 170 2.54 -13.53 -5.06
N GLY A 171 1.78 -13.24 -6.11
CA GLY A 171 1.27 -11.90 -6.40
C GLY A 171 -0.19 -11.78 -5.98
N MET A 172 -0.52 -10.77 -5.18
CA MET A 172 -1.91 -10.49 -4.80
C MET A 172 -2.32 -9.06 -5.11
N ALA A 173 -3.61 -8.87 -5.36
CA ALA A 173 -4.19 -7.52 -5.48
C ALA A 173 -5.64 -7.51 -5.01
N GLY A 174 -6.06 -6.37 -4.45
CA GLY A 174 -7.46 -6.10 -4.20
C GLY A 174 -8.23 -6.03 -5.52
N ARG A 175 -9.46 -6.54 -5.56
CA ARG A 175 -10.32 -6.48 -6.74
C ARG A 175 -10.62 -5.03 -7.17
N ARG A 176 -10.47 -4.04 -6.30
CA ARG A 176 -10.67 -2.61 -6.59
C ARG A 176 -9.35 -1.84 -6.69
N ASP A 177 -8.22 -2.53 -6.67
CA ASP A 177 -6.88 -1.96 -6.75
C ASP A 177 -6.48 -1.74 -8.21
N TYR A 178 -6.03 -0.53 -8.57
CA TYR A 178 -5.60 -0.22 -9.94
C TYR A 178 -4.30 -0.93 -10.33
N MET A 179 -3.53 -1.42 -9.36
CA MET A 179 -2.29 -2.15 -9.59
C MET A 179 -2.49 -3.60 -10.05
N ILE A 180 -3.74 -4.08 -10.18
CA ILE A 180 -4.02 -5.47 -10.54
C ILE A 180 -3.31 -5.91 -11.83
N TYR A 181 -3.28 -5.08 -12.87
CA TYR A 181 -2.61 -5.41 -14.14
C TYR A 181 -1.10 -5.28 -14.07
N VAL A 182 -0.59 -4.42 -13.18
CA VAL A 182 0.84 -4.34 -12.89
C VAL A 182 1.29 -5.63 -12.20
N MET A 183 0.51 -6.12 -11.23
CA MET A 183 0.73 -7.40 -10.56
C MET A 183 0.67 -8.59 -11.52
N GLU A 184 -0.29 -8.61 -12.46
CA GLU A 184 -0.31 -9.62 -13.54
C GLU A 184 0.97 -9.60 -14.38
N ASN A 185 1.56 -8.42 -14.64
CA ASN A 185 2.81 -8.32 -15.39
C ASN A 185 4.00 -8.87 -14.59
N TYR A 186 4.05 -8.62 -13.27
CA TYR A 186 5.06 -9.25 -12.40
C TYR A 186 4.92 -10.77 -12.41
N LEU A 187 3.70 -11.29 -12.22
CA LEU A 187 3.43 -12.74 -12.28
C LEU A 187 3.89 -13.36 -13.60
N LYS A 188 3.51 -12.78 -14.74
CA LYS A 188 3.96 -13.23 -16.07
C LYS A 188 5.47 -13.15 -16.23
N TYR A 189 6.11 -12.13 -15.65
CA TYR A 189 7.55 -11.98 -15.71
C TYR A 189 8.26 -13.11 -14.96
N PHE A 190 7.85 -13.40 -13.72
CA PHE A 190 8.42 -14.51 -12.94
C PHE A 190 8.15 -15.87 -13.58
N ASP A 191 6.92 -16.12 -14.01
CA ASP A 191 6.51 -17.37 -14.67
C ASP A 191 7.31 -17.62 -15.96
N LYS A 192 7.50 -16.59 -16.80
CA LYS A 192 8.34 -16.67 -18.01
C LYS A 192 9.82 -16.96 -17.73
N ASN A 193 10.28 -16.71 -16.51
CA ASN A 193 11.65 -17.00 -16.08
C ASN A 193 11.73 -18.26 -15.21
N ASP A 194 10.72 -19.14 -15.28
CA ASP A 194 10.67 -20.45 -14.62
C ASP A 194 10.60 -20.39 -13.07
N PHE A 195 10.13 -19.27 -12.52
CA PHE A 195 9.83 -19.18 -11.09
C PHE A 195 8.42 -19.75 -10.83
N PRO A 196 8.22 -20.56 -9.78
CA PRO A 196 6.88 -20.91 -9.32
C PRO A 196 6.09 -19.64 -9.01
N THR A 197 4.89 -19.51 -9.57
CA THR A 197 4.04 -18.33 -9.40
C THR A 197 2.63 -18.71 -9.01
N GLU A 198 2.06 -17.89 -8.13
CA GLU A 198 0.67 -17.99 -7.68
C GLU A 198 0.02 -16.61 -7.64
N ALA A 199 -1.24 -16.53 -8.06
CA ALA A 199 -2.00 -15.28 -8.07
C ALA A 199 -3.24 -15.43 -7.18
N ASP A 200 -3.50 -14.45 -6.31
CA ASP A 200 -4.74 -14.39 -5.51
C ASP A 200 -5.36 -12.99 -5.52
N TYR A 201 -6.69 -12.92 -5.48
CA TYR A 201 -7.45 -11.67 -5.55
C TYR A 201 -8.55 -11.64 -4.50
N TYR A 202 -8.60 -10.56 -3.74
CA TYR A 202 -9.52 -10.41 -2.61
C TYR A 202 -10.42 -9.20 -2.73
N ASP A 203 -11.50 -9.19 -1.96
CA ASP A 203 -12.35 -8.02 -1.84
C ASP A 203 -11.61 -6.91 -1.05
N GLY A 204 -11.01 -5.98 -1.78
CA GLY A 204 -10.17 -4.91 -1.24
C GLY A 204 -9.75 -3.91 -2.31
N LYS A 205 -9.16 -2.80 -1.86
CA LYS A 205 -8.62 -1.71 -2.67
C LYS A 205 -7.14 -1.46 -2.32
N GLU A 206 -6.47 -0.56 -3.03
CA GLU A 206 -5.09 -0.13 -2.74
C GLU A 206 -4.88 0.18 -1.25
N GLY A 207 -3.74 -0.24 -0.69
CA GLY A 207 -3.39 0.00 0.72
C GLY A 207 -4.18 -0.78 1.76
N GLN A 208 -5.12 -1.64 1.33
CA GLN A 208 -5.91 -2.47 2.24
C GLN A 208 -5.37 -3.90 2.26
N TRP A 209 -4.83 -4.35 3.40
CA TRP A 209 -4.44 -5.75 3.59
C TRP A 209 -5.60 -6.72 3.34
N PRO A 210 -5.34 -7.90 2.74
CA PRO A 210 -6.32 -8.97 2.69
C PRO A 210 -6.73 -9.45 4.08
N PRO A 211 -7.94 -10.02 4.24
CA PRO A 211 -8.32 -10.72 5.46
C PRO A 211 -7.35 -11.84 5.82
N SER A 212 -7.18 -12.11 7.12
CA SER A 212 -6.28 -13.17 7.62
C SER A 212 -6.55 -14.56 7.03
N SER A 213 -7.77 -14.85 6.57
CA SER A 213 -8.10 -16.11 5.90
C SER A 213 -7.38 -16.27 4.55
N ILE A 214 -7.15 -15.18 3.82
CA ILE A 214 -6.46 -15.20 2.53
C ILE A 214 -4.94 -15.26 2.76
N ILE A 215 -4.44 -14.52 3.76
CA ILE A 215 -3.05 -14.64 4.21
C ILE A 215 -2.74 -16.08 4.67
N TYR A 216 -3.68 -16.72 5.36
CA TYR A 216 -3.55 -18.12 5.76
C TYR A 216 -3.39 -19.07 4.58
N ASN A 217 -4.07 -18.82 3.45
CA ASN A 217 -3.89 -19.61 2.24
C ASN A 217 -2.51 -19.36 1.62
N ALA A 218 -2.07 -18.10 1.53
CA ALA A 218 -0.74 -17.73 1.02
C ALA A 218 0.41 -18.40 1.79
N VAL A 219 0.33 -18.42 3.12
CA VAL A 219 1.30 -19.13 3.98
C VAL A 219 1.19 -20.65 3.80
N GLY A 220 0.00 -21.15 3.48
CA GLY A 220 -0.20 -22.52 3.02
C GLY A 220 0.60 -22.83 1.76
N SER A 221 0.59 -21.95 0.76
CA SER A 221 1.38 -22.10 -0.47
C SER A 221 2.89 -22.11 -0.18
N PHE A 222 3.39 -21.27 0.74
CA PHE A 222 4.77 -21.36 1.22
C PHE A 222 5.11 -22.72 1.85
N THR A 223 4.18 -23.29 2.61
CA THR A 223 4.35 -24.62 3.22
C THR A 223 4.38 -25.71 2.15
N LEU A 224 3.46 -25.66 1.18
CA LEU A 224 3.41 -26.62 0.07
C LEU A 224 4.68 -26.54 -0.80
N GLN A 225 5.18 -25.34 -1.06
CA GLN A 225 6.44 -25.15 -1.78
C GLN A 225 7.61 -25.74 -0.99
N SER A 226 7.68 -25.50 0.33
CA SER A 226 8.74 -26.07 1.18
C SER A 226 8.72 -27.60 1.18
N ILE A 227 7.54 -28.21 1.07
CA ILE A 227 7.39 -29.66 0.93
C ILE A 227 7.89 -30.13 -0.45
N ARG A 228 7.52 -29.45 -1.53
CA ARG A 228 8.01 -29.74 -2.89
C ARG A 228 9.53 -29.70 -2.98
N ASP A 229 10.13 -28.69 -2.35
CA ASP A 229 11.58 -28.49 -2.37
C ASP A 229 12.33 -29.46 -1.42
N GLY A 230 11.61 -30.29 -0.66
CA GLY A 230 12.18 -31.22 0.32
C GLY A 230 12.75 -30.53 1.57
N ASN A 231 12.43 -29.25 1.78
CA ASN A 231 12.85 -28.47 2.96
C ASN A 231 11.93 -28.69 4.16
N ARG A 232 10.74 -29.28 3.94
CA ARG A 232 9.77 -29.60 4.98
C ARG A 232 9.19 -30.99 4.77
N GLU A 233 9.12 -31.78 5.84
CA GLU A 233 8.51 -33.10 5.80
C GLU A 233 7.00 -32.97 5.55
N ASN A 234 6.49 -33.79 4.62
CA ASN A 234 5.06 -33.98 4.44
C ASN A 234 4.52 -34.88 5.56
N SER A 235 4.34 -34.32 6.75
CA SER A 235 3.71 -35.04 7.86
C SER A 235 2.28 -35.45 7.50
N GLU A 236 1.86 -36.64 7.96
CA GLU A 236 0.54 -37.21 7.66
C GLU A 236 -0.59 -36.20 7.91
N GLY A 237 -1.36 -35.88 6.85
CA GLY A 237 -2.52 -34.98 6.92
C GLY A 237 -2.23 -33.48 6.77
N LEU A 238 -0.97 -33.02 6.67
CA LEU A 238 -0.66 -31.58 6.52
C LEU A 238 -1.21 -31.03 5.20
N VAL A 239 -0.86 -31.65 4.07
CA VAL A 239 -1.35 -31.24 2.75
C VAL A 239 -2.88 -31.29 2.68
N ASP A 240 -3.49 -32.33 3.26
CA ASP A 240 -4.95 -32.49 3.32
C ASP A 240 -5.62 -31.37 4.11
N SER A 241 -5.01 -30.95 5.23
CA SER A 241 -5.53 -29.85 6.05
C SER A 241 -5.50 -28.52 5.30
N ILE A 242 -4.41 -28.23 4.55
CA ILE A 242 -4.30 -27.01 3.74
C ILE A 242 -5.35 -27.06 2.62
N PHE A 243 -5.43 -28.19 1.91
CA PHE A 243 -6.40 -28.40 0.83
C PHE A 243 -7.84 -28.20 1.29
N GLN A 244 -8.21 -28.79 2.42
CA GLN A 244 -9.58 -28.68 2.95
C GLN A 244 -9.92 -27.24 3.33
N LYS A 245 -8.97 -26.48 3.90
CA LYS A 245 -9.19 -25.06 4.24
C LYS A 245 -9.36 -24.19 2.99
N GLU A 246 -8.61 -24.45 1.94
CA GLU A 246 -8.80 -23.76 0.66
C GLU A 246 -10.15 -24.13 0.01
N MET A 247 -10.55 -25.41 0.07
CA MET A 247 -11.85 -25.86 -0.42
C MET A 247 -13.02 -25.25 0.38
N ASP A 248 -12.87 -25.10 1.70
CA ASP A 248 -13.84 -24.41 2.55
C ASP A 248 -13.98 -22.93 2.14
N TYR A 249 -12.87 -22.28 1.77
CA TYR A 249 -12.89 -20.92 1.23
C TYR A 249 -13.60 -20.85 -0.12
N VAL A 250 -13.34 -21.78 -1.05
CA VAL A 250 -14.07 -21.92 -2.32
C VAL A 250 -15.58 -22.09 -2.08
N GLU A 251 -15.97 -22.94 -1.13
CA GLU A 251 -17.37 -23.11 -0.75
C GLU A 251 -17.98 -21.84 -0.15
N SER A 252 -17.19 -21.07 0.62
CA SER A 252 -17.64 -19.79 1.16
C SER A 252 -17.98 -18.79 0.04
N LEU A 253 -17.13 -18.70 -1.00
CA LEU A 253 -17.36 -17.87 -2.18
C LEU A 253 -18.61 -18.34 -2.93
N ARG A 254 -18.75 -19.65 -3.16
CA ARG A 254 -19.92 -20.23 -3.82
C ARG A 254 -21.22 -19.91 -3.06
N ARG A 255 -21.23 -20.01 -1.72
CA ARG A 255 -22.38 -19.68 -0.86
C ARG A 255 -22.74 -18.20 -0.90
N LYS A 256 -21.74 -17.32 -1.01
CA LYS A 256 -21.92 -15.87 -1.26
C LYS A 256 -22.36 -15.54 -2.69
N ARG A 257 -22.52 -16.56 -3.55
CA ARG A 257 -22.81 -16.43 -4.98
C ARG A 257 -21.69 -15.76 -5.77
N GLU A 258 -20.46 -15.77 -5.25
CA GLU A 258 -19.24 -15.30 -5.92
C GLU A 258 -18.65 -16.40 -6.81
N PHE A 259 -19.44 -16.92 -7.76
CA PHE A 259 -19.11 -18.11 -8.53
C PHE A 259 -17.86 -17.95 -9.39
N LEU A 260 -17.64 -16.78 -9.99
CA LEU A 260 -16.44 -16.53 -10.78
C LEU A 260 -15.18 -16.60 -9.91
N TYR A 261 -15.20 -16.01 -8.73
CA TYR A 261 -14.05 -16.01 -7.82
C TYR A 261 -13.80 -17.39 -7.22
N ALA A 262 -14.86 -18.13 -6.88
CA ALA A 262 -14.74 -19.53 -6.48
C ALA A 262 -14.07 -20.38 -7.58
N TYR A 263 -14.45 -20.16 -8.83
CA TYR A 263 -13.87 -20.84 -9.97
C TYR A 263 -12.40 -20.44 -10.21
N GLN A 264 -12.05 -19.16 -10.12
CA GLN A 264 -10.66 -18.68 -10.27
C GLN A 264 -9.74 -19.23 -9.16
N LYS A 265 -10.23 -19.34 -7.91
CA LYS A 265 -9.47 -20.00 -6.84
C LYS A 265 -9.24 -21.48 -7.15
N LEU A 266 -10.19 -22.18 -7.77
CA LEU A 266 -9.98 -23.57 -8.20
C LEU A 266 -8.96 -23.69 -9.34
N GLU A 267 -8.92 -22.74 -10.28
CA GLU A 267 -7.87 -22.70 -11.32
C GLU A 267 -6.48 -22.50 -10.70
N GLN A 268 -6.37 -21.65 -9.67
CA GLN A 268 -5.14 -21.50 -8.88
C GLN A 268 -4.80 -22.81 -8.14
N MET A 269 -5.77 -23.43 -7.48
CA MET A 269 -5.59 -24.70 -6.77
C MET A 269 -5.11 -25.83 -7.69
N GLU A 270 -5.56 -25.89 -8.94
CA GLU A 270 -5.11 -26.90 -9.91
C GLU A 270 -3.59 -26.87 -10.08
N LYS A 271 -2.99 -25.68 -10.20
CA LYS A 271 -1.52 -25.49 -10.23
C LYS A 271 -0.89 -25.76 -8.85
N THR A 272 -1.48 -25.21 -7.78
CA THR A 272 -0.92 -25.34 -6.42
C THR A 272 -0.91 -26.79 -5.93
N TYR A 273 -1.78 -27.67 -6.43
CA TYR A 273 -1.92 -29.06 -5.97
C TYR A 273 -1.51 -30.16 -6.99
N GLU A 274 -0.93 -29.81 -8.14
CA GLU A 274 -0.59 -30.75 -9.24
C GLU A 274 0.20 -32.01 -8.81
N ASP A 275 1.04 -31.90 -7.78
CA ASP A 275 1.88 -33.00 -7.27
C ASP A 275 1.32 -33.68 -6.01
N PHE A 276 0.09 -33.33 -5.63
CA PHE A 276 -0.49 -33.70 -4.33
C PHE A 276 -1.76 -34.57 -4.45
N GLY A 277 -2.14 -34.99 -5.66
CA GLY A 277 -3.21 -35.95 -5.88
C GLY A 277 -4.59 -35.40 -5.54
N LYS A 278 -4.84 -34.11 -5.83
CA LYS A 278 -6.11 -33.42 -5.52
C LYS A 278 -6.90 -33.01 -6.76
N GLU A 279 -6.44 -33.40 -7.93
CA GLU A 279 -6.91 -32.94 -9.24
C GLU A 279 -8.38 -33.32 -9.44
N GLU A 280 -8.75 -34.57 -9.12
CA GLU A 280 -10.14 -35.06 -9.28
C GLU A 280 -11.14 -34.24 -8.44
N ALA A 281 -10.78 -33.92 -7.20
CA ALA A 281 -11.63 -33.13 -6.31
C ALA A 281 -11.80 -31.69 -6.80
N ILE A 282 -10.71 -31.07 -7.28
CA ILE A 282 -10.70 -29.72 -7.85
C ILE A 282 -11.55 -29.68 -9.12
N GLU A 283 -11.29 -30.59 -10.08
CA GLU A 283 -12.00 -30.68 -11.34
C GLU A 283 -13.51 -30.90 -11.15
N SER A 284 -13.88 -31.78 -10.22
CA SER A 284 -15.27 -32.07 -9.89
C SER A 284 -15.99 -30.79 -9.43
N LYS A 285 -15.37 -30.03 -8.53
CA LYS A 285 -15.91 -28.75 -8.05
C LYS A 285 -15.97 -27.69 -9.15
N MET A 286 -14.97 -27.62 -10.02
CA MET A 286 -14.97 -26.72 -11.17
C MET A 286 -16.12 -27.02 -12.14
N LYS A 287 -16.37 -28.31 -12.42
CA LYS A 287 -17.51 -28.77 -13.25
C LYS A 287 -18.83 -28.35 -12.61
N GLU A 288 -18.99 -28.54 -11.30
CA GLU A 288 -20.18 -28.08 -10.55
C GLU A 288 -20.43 -26.57 -10.76
N ILE A 289 -19.43 -25.72 -10.48
CA ILE A 289 -19.57 -24.26 -10.57
C ILE A 289 -19.87 -23.78 -12.00
N LYS A 290 -19.26 -24.41 -13.02
CA LYS A 290 -19.51 -24.07 -14.44
C LYS A 290 -20.97 -24.21 -14.86
N THR A 291 -21.74 -25.09 -14.20
CA THR A 291 -23.16 -25.28 -14.52
C THR A 291 -24.05 -24.15 -14.02
N ALA A 292 -23.63 -23.41 -13.00
CA ALA A 292 -24.41 -22.32 -12.41
C ALA A 292 -24.60 -21.17 -13.41
N GLU A 293 -25.83 -20.66 -13.54
CA GLU A 293 -26.13 -19.50 -14.40
C GLU A 293 -25.39 -18.24 -13.93
N GLY A 294 -25.24 -18.08 -12.61
CA GLY A 294 -24.49 -16.99 -11.99
C GLY A 294 -23.03 -16.93 -12.48
N TYR A 295 -22.36 -18.08 -12.61
CA TYR A 295 -21.00 -18.16 -13.13
C TYR A 295 -20.90 -17.62 -14.56
N LYS A 296 -21.78 -18.07 -15.47
CA LYS A 296 -21.77 -17.65 -16.87
C LYS A 296 -21.97 -16.13 -17.01
N THR A 297 -22.88 -15.57 -16.22
CA THR A 297 -23.16 -14.13 -16.20
C THR A 297 -21.98 -13.34 -15.65
N GLN A 298 -21.42 -13.74 -14.49
CA GLN A 298 -20.27 -13.09 -13.88
C GLN A 298 -19.04 -13.14 -14.81
N LYS A 299 -18.73 -14.29 -15.41
CA LYS A 299 -17.62 -14.44 -16.36
C LYS A 299 -17.76 -13.51 -17.55
N ARG A 300 -18.95 -13.42 -18.15
CA ARG A 300 -19.21 -12.50 -19.27
C ARG A 300 -19.05 -11.04 -18.86
N ASN A 301 -19.55 -10.67 -17.69
CA ASN A 301 -19.45 -9.30 -17.17
C ASN A 301 -18.00 -8.93 -16.86
N PHE A 302 -17.25 -9.83 -16.23
CA PHE A 302 -15.83 -9.67 -15.94
C PHE A 302 -15.01 -9.47 -17.22
N ASN A 303 -15.16 -10.35 -18.22
CA ASN A 303 -14.43 -10.22 -19.48
C ASN A 303 -14.71 -8.89 -20.20
N ARG A 304 -15.97 -8.43 -20.19
CA ARG A 304 -16.34 -7.13 -20.75
C ARG A 304 -15.72 -5.97 -19.99
N ALA A 305 -15.72 -6.03 -18.65
CA ALA A 305 -15.12 -5.02 -17.81
C ALA A 305 -13.60 -4.93 -18.05
N VAL A 306 -12.89 -6.07 -18.09
CA VAL A 306 -11.43 -6.10 -18.34
C VAL A 306 -11.07 -5.51 -19.71
N ILE A 307 -11.80 -5.85 -20.76
CA ILE A 307 -11.53 -5.30 -22.11
C ILE A 307 -11.76 -3.79 -22.12
N TYR A 308 -12.88 -3.33 -21.57
CA TYR A 308 -13.21 -1.90 -21.52
C TYR A 308 -12.20 -1.12 -20.67
N GLU A 309 -11.78 -1.69 -19.54
CA GLU A 309 -10.83 -1.07 -18.64
C GLU A 309 -9.47 -0.83 -19.30
N ARG A 310 -8.91 -1.85 -19.94
CA ARG A 310 -7.62 -1.72 -20.65
C ARG A 310 -7.69 -0.66 -21.75
N GLN A 311 -8.77 -0.65 -22.53
CA GLN A 311 -9.00 0.39 -23.54
C GLN A 311 -9.06 1.78 -22.93
N LYS A 312 -9.71 1.93 -21.78
CA LYS A 312 -9.79 3.21 -21.06
C LYS A 312 -8.47 3.65 -20.45
N GLN A 313 -7.67 2.73 -19.93
CA GLN A 313 -6.32 3.06 -19.46
C GLN A 313 -5.46 3.63 -20.60
N ASP A 314 -5.45 2.96 -21.76
CA ASP A 314 -4.72 3.42 -22.94
C ASP A 314 -5.22 4.81 -23.42
N GLU A 315 -6.55 5.00 -23.46
CA GLU A 315 -7.18 6.27 -23.85
C GLU A 315 -6.79 7.39 -22.87
N PHE A 316 -6.88 7.16 -21.56
CA PHE A 316 -6.54 8.14 -20.54
C PHE A 316 -5.06 8.52 -20.58
N GLU A 317 -4.14 7.56 -20.71
CA GLU A 317 -2.71 7.88 -20.82
C GLU A 317 -2.40 8.74 -22.06
N TYR A 318 -3.02 8.41 -23.20
CA TYR A 318 -2.83 9.16 -24.44
C TYR A 318 -3.38 10.59 -24.32
N LEU A 319 -4.64 10.73 -23.90
CA LEU A 319 -5.29 12.05 -23.77
C LEU A 319 -4.61 12.92 -22.73
N LEU A 320 -4.22 12.33 -21.59
CA LEU A 320 -3.51 13.06 -20.53
C LEU A 320 -2.21 13.66 -21.07
N ARG A 321 -1.42 12.87 -21.80
CA ARG A 321 -0.18 13.34 -22.43
C ARG A 321 -0.43 14.48 -23.41
N VAL A 322 -1.44 14.34 -24.29
CA VAL A 322 -1.79 15.36 -25.28
C VAL A 322 -2.23 16.66 -24.60
N ASP A 323 -3.08 16.56 -23.59
CA ASP A 323 -3.61 17.72 -22.87
C ASP A 323 -2.53 18.45 -22.06
N ILE A 324 -1.59 17.73 -21.44
CA ILE A 324 -0.43 18.30 -20.75
C ILE A 324 0.47 19.06 -21.73
N ILE A 325 0.84 18.43 -22.85
CA ILE A 325 1.73 19.05 -23.85
C ILE A 325 1.10 20.33 -24.44
N SER A 326 -0.21 20.30 -24.68
CA SER A 326 -0.94 21.41 -25.31
C SER A 326 -1.55 22.40 -24.33
N LYS A 327 -1.43 22.19 -23.01
CA LYS A 327 -2.07 22.98 -21.95
C LYS A 327 -3.58 23.16 -22.20
N ASN A 328 -4.26 22.06 -22.54
CA ASN A 328 -5.62 22.11 -23.08
C ASN A 328 -6.70 22.30 -21.99
N PHE A 329 -6.87 23.52 -21.50
CA PHE A 329 -7.89 23.87 -20.50
C PHE A 329 -9.33 23.54 -20.92
N LYS A 330 -9.62 23.42 -22.23
CA LYS A 330 -10.96 23.09 -22.73
C LYS A 330 -11.37 21.66 -22.37
N ASN A 331 -10.41 20.76 -22.15
CA ASN A 331 -10.66 19.36 -21.83
C ASN A 331 -10.85 19.08 -20.33
N ILE A 332 -10.65 20.06 -19.45
CA ILE A 332 -10.83 19.88 -18.00
C ILE A 332 -12.25 19.40 -17.67
N GLY A 333 -13.27 19.96 -18.35
CA GLY A 333 -14.65 19.51 -18.19
C GLY A 333 -14.89 18.07 -18.63
N TRP A 334 -14.16 17.58 -19.64
CA TRP A 334 -14.23 16.18 -20.06
C TRP A 334 -13.66 15.25 -19.00
N TRP A 335 -12.52 15.60 -18.38
CA TRP A 335 -11.92 14.85 -17.28
C TRP A 335 -12.84 14.78 -16.06
N ALA A 336 -13.43 15.91 -15.65
CA ALA A 336 -14.43 15.95 -14.60
C ALA A 336 -15.63 15.04 -14.90
N TYR A 337 -16.13 15.08 -16.15
CA TYR A 337 -17.20 14.19 -16.60
C TYR A 337 -16.80 12.71 -16.53
N GLN A 338 -15.59 12.32 -16.94
CA GLN A 338 -15.13 10.94 -16.81
C GLN A 338 -15.14 10.47 -15.34
N VAL A 339 -14.65 11.31 -14.42
CA VAL A 339 -14.66 11.00 -12.98
C VAL A 339 -16.08 10.86 -12.44
N ASP A 340 -16.99 11.76 -12.80
CA ASP A 340 -18.39 11.69 -12.38
C ASP A 340 -19.08 10.41 -12.91
N GLU A 341 -18.81 10.01 -14.16
CA GLU A 341 -19.34 8.76 -14.72
C GLU A 341 -18.77 7.52 -14.02
N LEU A 342 -17.46 7.52 -13.71
CA LEU A 342 -16.85 6.43 -12.93
C LEU A 342 -17.45 6.36 -11.52
N ASN A 343 -17.69 7.51 -10.87
CA ASN A 343 -18.32 7.54 -9.55
C ASN A 343 -19.73 6.92 -9.57
N LYS A 344 -20.55 7.21 -10.58
CA LYS A 344 -21.86 6.56 -10.75
C LYS A 344 -21.72 5.05 -10.97
N LEU A 345 -20.70 4.61 -11.70
CA LEU A 345 -20.47 3.19 -11.97
C LEU A 345 -20.00 2.40 -10.75
N LYS A 346 -19.37 3.06 -9.75
CA LYS A 346 -18.98 2.42 -8.47
C LYS A 346 -20.19 1.83 -7.74
N ASP A 347 -21.38 2.39 -7.92
CA ASP A 347 -22.63 1.93 -7.30
C ASP A 347 -23.41 0.90 -8.16
N SER A 348 -22.80 0.38 -9.23
CA SER A 348 -23.47 -0.60 -10.10
C SER A 348 -23.69 -1.95 -9.40
N ASP A 349 -24.89 -2.52 -9.53
CA ASP A 349 -25.21 -3.91 -9.13
C ASP A 349 -24.34 -4.97 -9.85
N ASN A 350 -23.72 -4.58 -10.98
CA ASN A 350 -22.75 -5.42 -11.65
C ASN A 350 -21.38 -5.22 -11.00
N GLU A 351 -21.03 -6.12 -10.10
CA GLU A 351 -19.77 -6.10 -9.36
C GLU A 351 -18.53 -5.91 -10.25
N ALA A 352 -18.48 -6.54 -11.43
CA ALA A 352 -17.35 -6.38 -12.35
C ALA A 352 -17.22 -4.94 -12.87
N ARG A 353 -18.34 -4.24 -13.11
CA ARG A 353 -18.36 -2.83 -13.51
C ARG A 353 -18.01 -1.92 -12.34
N SER A 354 -18.55 -2.19 -11.15
CA SER A 354 -18.21 -1.44 -9.93
C SER A 354 -16.71 -1.52 -9.64
N ASN A 355 -16.14 -2.72 -9.60
CA ASN A 355 -14.72 -2.94 -9.33
C ASN A 355 -13.83 -2.25 -10.37
N MET A 356 -14.17 -2.36 -11.66
CA MET A 356 -13.50 -1.63 -12.74
C MET A 356 -13.56 -0.11 -12.55
N ALA A 357 -14.70 0.43 -12.14
CA ALA A 357 -14.85 1.87 -11.93
C ALA A 357 -13.97 2.39 -10.79
N TYR A 358 -13.84 1.63 -9.69
CA TYR A 358 -12.88 1.92 -8.62
C TYR A 358 -11.44 1.92 -9.14
N ARG A 359 -11.06 0.91 -9.93
CA ARG A 359 -9.71 0.81 -10.50
C ARG A 359 -9.39 1.94 -11.47
N LEU A 360 -10.27 2.23 -12.43
CA LEU A 360 -10.08 3.34 -13.38
C LEU A 360 -9.99 4.69 -12.69
N HIS A 361 -10.85 4.95 -11.70
CA HIS A 361 -10.80 6.21 -10.95
C HIS A 361 -9.46 6.37 -10.23
N SER A 362 -9.03 5.33 -9.51
CA SER A 362 -7.75 5.35 -8.78
C SER A 362 -6.55 5.40 -9.73
N TYR A 363 -6.66 4.79 -10.91
CA TYR A 363 -5.64 4.85 -11.95
C TYR A 363 -5.48 6.27 -12.51
N ILE A 364 -6.57 6.97 -12.83
CA ILE A 364 -6.52 8.37 -13.30
C ILE A 364 -5.89 9.25 -12.21
N ASP A 365 -6.29 9.04 -10.95
CA ASP A 365 -5.71 9.75 -9.81
C ASP A 365 -4.19 9.54 -9.74
N PHE A 366 -3.73 8.27 -9.79
CA PHE A 366 -2.32 7.91 -9.77
C PHE A 366 -1.52 8.56 -10.91
N ILE A 367 -1.94 8.40 -12.17
CA ILE A 367 -1.17 8.90 -13.32
C ILE A 367 -1.12 10.43 -13.31
N THR A 368 -2.22 11.12 -12.96
CA THR A 368 -2.24 12.58 -12.95
C THR A 368 -1.44 13.15 -11.78
N LYS A 369 -1.46 12.52 -10.61
CA LYS A 369 -0.62 12.90 -9.46
C LYS A 369 0.88 12.72 -9.76
N ARG A 370 1.25 11.65 -10.48
CA ARG A 370 2.63 11.44 -10.95
C ARG A 370 3.08 12.58 -11.87
N GLU A 371 2.26 12.94 -12.86
CA GLU A 371 2.57 14.04 -13.77
C GLU A 371 2.62 15.39 -13.04
N GLN A 372 1.72 15.65 -12.10
CA GLN A 372 1.75 16.85 -11.24
C GLN A 372 3.08 16.97 -10.51
N LYS A 373 3.52 15.91 -9.83
CA LYS A 373 4.81 15.91 -9.13
C LYS A 373 5.98 16.16 -10.08
N ALA A 374 5.98 15.54 -11.27
CA ALA A 374 7.02 15.73 -12.27
C ALA A 374 7.06 17.19 -12.78
N VAL A 375 5.91 17.76 -13.12
CA VAL A 375 5.78 19.13 -13.62
C VAL A 375 6.16 20.15 -12.55
N MET A 376 5.68 19.99 -11.31
CA MET A 376 5.94 20.93 -10.21
C MET A 376 7.43 21.01 -9.85
N ASN A 377 8.13 19.88 -9.89
CA ASN A 377 9.58 19.79 -9.61
C ASN A 377 10.47 20.17 -10.81
N SER A 378 9.89 20.49 -11.96
CA SER A 378 10.62 20.87 -13.16
C SER A 378 10.73 22.40 -13.31
N SER A 379 11.56 22.83 -14.27
CA SER A 379 11.66 24.21 -14.74
C SER A 379 10.54 24.60 -15.74
N ALA A 380 9.41 23.89 -15.73
CA ALA A 380 8.26 24.19 -16.59
C ALA A 380 7.69 25.59 -16.34
N GLU A 381 7.09 26.18 -17.38
CA GLU A 381 6.37 27.45 -17.33
C GLU A 381 5.22 27.42 -16.31
N ILE A 382 4.90 28.59 -15.74
CA ILE A 382 3.81 28.76 -14.77
C ILE A 382 2.49 28.24 -15.34
N ASP A 383 2.16 28.53 -16.60
CA ASP A 383 0.93 28.06 -17.24
C ASP A 383 0.76 26.54 -17.19
N LEU A 384 1.84 25.77 -17.39
CA LEU A 384 1.80 24.31 -17.33
C LEU A 384 1.60 23.83 -15.90
N LYS A 385 2.24 24.49 -14.93
CA LYS A 385 2.05 24.23 -13.50
C LYS A 385 0.62 24.54 -13.06
N VAL A 386 0.03 25.63 -13.55
CA VAL A 386 -1.39 25.95 -13.31
C VAL A 386 -2.27 24.88 -13.97
N PHE A 387 -2.06 24.57 -15.25
CA PHE A 387 -2.85 23.56 -15.97
C PHE A 387 -2.90 22.22 -15.23
N ILE A 388 -1.76 21.67 -14.81
CA ILE A 388 -1.74 20.36 -14.17
C ILE A 388 -2.45 20.38 -12.81
N ASN A 389 -2.36 21.46 -12.04
CA ASN A 389 -3.09 21.57 -10.79
C ASN A 389 -4.60 21.76 -11.04
N VAL A 390 -5.00 22.55 -12.05
CA VAL A 390 -6.41 22.67 -12.44
C VAL A 390 -6.98 21.31 -12.83
N LEU A 391 -6.25 20.52 -13.62
CA LEU A 391 -6.63 19.15 -13.94
C LEU A 391 -6.79 18.29 -12.68
N ARG A 392 -5.87 18.39 -11.71
CA ARG A 392 -5.96 17.67 -10.44
C ARG A 392 -7.21 18.03 -9.65
N THR A 393 -7.62 19.30 -9.59
CA THR A 393 -8.88 19.69 -8.93
C THR A 393 -10.12 19.10 -9.60
N ALA A 394 -10.07 18.84 -10.92
CA ALA A 394 -11.16 18.16 -11.63
C ALA A 394 -11.21 16.66 -11.35
N ILE A 395 -10.06 16.03 -11.12
CA ILE A 395 -9.95 14.59 -10.83
C ILE A 395 -10.21 14.28 -9.35
N GLN A 396 -9.65 15.08 -8.46
CA GLN A 396 -9.70 14.89 -7.01
C GLN A 396 -10.05 16.21 -6.31
N LYS A 397 -11.36 16.49 -6.23
CA LYS A 397 -11.90 17.75 -5.69
C LYS A 397 -11.61 17.95 -4.19
N GLU A 398 -11.37 16.87 -3.45
CA GLU A 398 -11.14 16.93 -2.00
C GLU A 398 -9.66 17.07 -1.63
N GLU A 399 -8.73 16.99 -2.58
CA GLU A 399 -7.30 17.07 -2.27
C GLU A 399 -6.81 18.53 -2.26
N PRO A 400 -6.38 19.06 -1.10
CA PRO A 400 -6.07 20.48 -0.95
C PRO A 400 -4.81 20.93 -1.70
N GLU A 401 -3.85 20.01 -1.91
CA GLU A 401 -2.53 20.32 -2.50
C GLU A 401 -2.65 21.05 -3.84
N ALA A 402 -3.54 20.60 -4.73
CA ALA A 402 -3.72 21.21 -6.04
C ALA A 402 -4.26 22.64 -5.95
N TYR A 403 -5.22 22.89 -5.06
CA TYR A 403 -5.76 24.23 -4.82
C TYR A 403 -4.70 25.17 -4.25
N LEU A 404 -3.97 24.73 -3.22
CA LEU A 404 -2.91 25.52 -2.59
C LEU A 404 -1.81 25.89 -3.59
N ASN A 405 -1.44 24.96 -4.48
CA ASN A 405 -0.51 25.22 -5.57
C ASN A 405 -1.04 26.27 -6.55
N ILE A 406 -2.32 26.22 -6.95
CA ILE A 406 -2.90 27.23 -7.85
C ILE A 406 -2.91 28.60 -7.19
N ILE A 407 -3.33 28.70 -5.92
CA ILE A 407 -3.36 29.94 -5.16
C ILE A 407 -1.94 30.54 -5.05
N SER A 408 -0.93 29.71 -4.77
CA SER A 408 0.48 30.10 -4.71
C SER A 408 1.00 30.64 -6.06
N LEU A 409 0.74 29.91 -7.15
CA LEU A 409 1.18 30.29 -8.49
C LEU A 409 0.49 31.58 -8.96
N ALA A 410 -0.83 31.69 -8.77
CA ALA A 410 -1.60 32.86 -9.17
C ALA A 410 -1.26 34.09 -8.31
N GLY A 411 -1.06 33.92 -7.00
CA GLY A 411 -0.61 34.99 -6.12
C GLY A 411 0.76 35.56 -6.51
N SER A 412 1.69 34.67 -6.88
CA SER A 412 3.02 35.06 -7.36
C SER A 412 3.00 35.85 -8.68
N ASP A 413 1.97 35.64 -9.50
CA ASP A 413 1.76 36.32 -10.78
C ASP A 413 0.78 37.52 -10.66
N TYR A 414 0.42 37.92 -9.44
CA TYR A 414 -0.55 38.99 -9.15
C TYR A 414 -1.96 38.77 -9.75
N ASN A 415 -2.28 37.53 -10.12
CA ASN A 415 -3.60 37.12 -10.61
C ASN A 415 -4.50 36.76 -9.42
N TYR A 416 -4.86 37.78 -8.64
CA TYR A 416 -5.63 37.60 -7.41
C TYR A 416 -7.04 37.07 -7.63
N ASP A 417 -7.67 37.38 -8.76
CA ASP A 417 -8.99 36.85 -9.11
C ASP A 417 -8.97 35.31 -9.18
N THR A 418 -7.95 34.73 -9.84
CA THR A 418 -7.79 33.27 -9.91
C THR A 418 -7.46 32.69 -8.54
N ALA A 419 -6.61 33.34 -7.76
CA ALA A 419 -6.25 32.89 -6.42
C ALA A 419 -7.47 32.87 -5.48
N LEU A 420 -8.31 33.91 -5.51
CA LEU A 420 -9.54 33.99 -4.71
C LEU A 420 -10.59 32.97 -5.17
N LEU A 421 -10.72 32.71 -6.48
CA LEU A 421 -11.60 31.67 -7.01
C LEU A 421 -11.24 30.29 -6.44
N TYR A 422 -9.98 29.88 -6.56
CA TYR A 422 -9.54 28.57 -6.06
C TYR A 422 -9.46 28.50 -4.54
N LEU A 423 -9.29 29.62 -3.84
CA LEU A 423 -9.49 29.68 -2.39
C LEU A 423 -10.94 29.38 -2.02
N GLU A 424 -11.91 29.98 -2.72
CA GLU A 424 -13.32 29.71 -2.43
C GLU A 424 -13.65 28.24 -2.72
N ASP A 425 -13.18 27.72 -3.84
CA ASP A 425 -13.43 26.33 -4.20
C ASP A 425 -12.79 25.34 -3.23
N LEU A 426 -11.59 25.64 -2.71
CA LEU A 426 -10.97 24.87 -1.61
C LEU A 426 -11.83 24.93 -0.34
N LEU A 427 -12.29 26.11 0.07
CA LEU A 427 -13.12 26.27 1.27
C LEU A 427 -14.47 25.54 1.15
N LYS A 428 -15.05 25.48 -0.06
CA LYS A 428 -16.28 24.69 -0.34
C LYS A 428 -16.11 23.19 -0.10
N THR A 429 -14.88 22.67 -0.11
CA THR A 429 -14.59 21.26 0.25
C THR A 429 -14.67 20.98 1.75
N GLY A 430 -14.74 22.03 2.59
CA GLY A 430 -14.65 21.92 4.05
C GLY A 430 -13.23 22.03 4.61
N TYR A 431 -12.24 22.37 3.77
CA TYR A 431 -10.87 22.64 4.22
C TYR A 431 -10.84 23.80 5.22
N SER A 432 -10.16 23.58 6.36
CA SER A 432 -10.23 24.48 7.53
C SER A 432 -8.89 24.73 8.21
N ASP A 433 -7.78 24.28 7.63
CA ASP A 433 -6.45 24.54 8.16
C ASP A 433 -6.05 26.00 7.93
N MET A 434 -6.29 26.82 8.96
CA MET A 434 -6.03 28.25 8.93
C MET A 434 -4.54 28.57 8.76
N ASP A 435 -3.64 27.81 9.38
CA ASP A 435 -2.21 28.09 9.29
C ASP A 435 -1.73 27.87 7.86
N ALA A 436 -2.13 26.75 7.25
CA ALA A 436 -1.81 26.46 5.86
C ALA A 436 -2.33 27.53 4.89
N LEU A 437 -3.54 28.09 5.11
CA LEU A 437 -4.09 29.16 4.28
C LEU A 437 -3.23 30.45 4.33
N TYR A 438 -2.71 30.82 5.50
CA TYR A 438 -1.90 32.05 5.63
C TYR A 438 -0.40 31.85 5.37
N GLU A 439 0.05 30.61 5.18
CA GLU A 439 1.43 30.25 4.87
C GLU A 439 1.67 29.92 3.39
N ILE A 440 0.64 30.04 2.53
CA ILE A 440 0.76 29.81 1.09
C ILE A 440 1.86 30.71 0.49
N PRO A 441 2.91 30.15 -0.15
CA PRO A 441 3.98 30.94 -0.77
C PRO A 441 3.45 31.90 -1.83
N GLY A 442 4.10 33.05 -2.01
CA GLY A 442 3.74 34.01 -3.07
C GLY A 442 2.45 34.81 -2.84
N THR A 443 1.79 34.66 -1.68
CA THR A 443 0.47 35.31 -1.41
C THR A 443 0.53 36.45 -0.39
N LEU A 444 1.72 37.02 -0.11
CA LEU A 444 1.88 38.01 0.96
C LEU A 444 0.93 39.21 0.82
N ASP A 445 0.86 39.79 -0.38
CA ASP A 445 -0.01 40.93 -0.65
C ASP A 445 -1.48 40.51 -0.66
N LEU A 446 -1.78 39.35 -1.27
CA LEU A 446 -3.12 38.79 -1.37
C LEU A 446 -3.75 38.56 0.01
N LYS A 447 -3.03 37.95 0.95
CA LYS A 447 -3.57 37.62 2.29
C LYS A 447 -3.79 38.85 3.18
N LEU A 448 -3.25 40.00 2.80
CA LEU A 448 -3.50 41.31 3.44
C LEU A 448 -4.66 42.08 2.79
N THR A 449 -5.28 41.52 1.74
CA THR A 449 -6.48 42.12 1.14
C THR A 449 -7.73 41.84 1.97
N ARG A 450 -8.72 42.72 1.85
CA ARG A 450 -10.03 42.54 2.49
C ARG A 450 -10.77 41.33 1.90
N ASP A 451 -10.71 41.14 0.60
CA ASP A 451 -11.43 40.07 -0.12
C ASP A 451 -10.99 38.67 0.35
N TYR A 452 -9.69 38.45 0.48
CA TYR A 452 -9.13 37.18 0.96
C TYR A 452 -9.65 36.83 2.37
N ASN A 453 -9.59 37.80 3.28
CA ASN A 453 -10.01 37.59 4.67
C ASN A 453 -11.54 37.50 4.81
N GLN A 454 -12.31 38.24 4.01
CA GLN A 454 -13.76 38.09 3.98
C GLN A 454 -14.17 36.71 3.48
N LEU A 455 -13.48 36.17 2.48
CA LEU A 455 -13.75 34.84 1.97
C LEU A 455 -13.46 33.77 3.02
N ILE A 456 -12.31 33.85 3.71
CA ILE A 456 -12.00 32.95 4.83
C ILE A 456 -13.04 33.07 5.96
N LYS A 457 -13.38 34.29 6.39
CA LYS A 457 -14.39 34.53 7.45
C LYS A 457 -15.76 33.98 7.06
N LYS A 458 -16.16 34.09 5.78
CA LYS A 458 -17.43 33.54 5.26
C LYS A 458 -17.56 32.03 5.48
N TYR A 459 -16.47 31.27 5.32
CA TYR A 459 -16.51 29.80 5.42
C TYR A 459 -16.07 29.27 6.79
N LEU A 460 -15.14 29.95 7.48
CA LEU A 460 -14.53 29.49 8.73
C LEU A 460 -14.95 30.29 9.97
N GLY A 461 -15.76 31.35 9.79
CA GLY A 461 -16.29 32.20 10.86
C GLY A 461 -15.31 33.24 11.41
N THR A 462 -14.02 33.10 11.13
CA THR A 462 -12.95 34.05 11.53
C THR A 462 -11.88 34.10 10.45
N ALA A 463 -11.15 35.21 10.39
CA ALA A 463 -9.96 35.43 9.57
C ALA A 463 -8.78 35.90 10.45
N ARG A 464 -7.56 35.95 9.90
CA ARG A 464 -6.38 36.47 10.62
C ARG A 464 -6.34 37.99 10.62
N TYR A 465 -6.87 38.62 9.57
CA TYR A 465 -6.98 40.07 9.43
C TYR A 465 -8.44 40.45 9.16
N PHE A 466 -8.81 41.72 9.38
CA PHE A 466 -10.16 42.25 9.11
C PHE A 466 -11.30 41.46 9.80
N ASN A 467 -11.10 41.06 11.06
CA ASN A 467 -12.09 40.31 11.84
C ASN A 467 -13.27 41.14 12.36
N GLU A 468 -13.12 42.46 12.39
CA GLU A 468 -14.15 43.38 12.88
C GLU A 468 -15.34 43.43 11.92
N ASP A 469 -16.56 43.36 12.46
CA ASP A 469 -17.78 43.57 11.68
C ASP A 469 -17.87 45.04 11.28
N ALA A 470 -18.25 45.32 10.02
CA ALA A 470 -18.37 46.66 9.47
C ALA A 470 -19.51 47.52 10.11
N SER A 471 -19.99 47.16 11.31
CA SER A 471 -21.08 47.83 12.01
C SER A 471 -20.65 48.76 13.15
N GLU A 472 -19.33 49.01 13.33
CA GLU A 472 -18.83 49.96 14.33
C GLU A 472 -18.18 51.23 13.74
N GLU A 473 -18.57 51.65 12.54
CA GLU A 473 -18.48 53.08 12.19
C GLU A 473 -19.66 53.82 12.84
N LYS A 474 -19.61 53.96 14.17
CA LYS A 474 -20.39 54.99 14.86
C LYS A 474 -19.76 56.33 14.54
N GLU A 475 -20.55 57.16 13.85
CA GLU A 475 -20.40 58.60 13.72
C GLU A 475 -19.59 59.22 14.87
N ILE A 476 -18.39 59.67 14.57
CA ILE A 476 -17.77 60.75 15.34
C ILE A 476 -18.51 62.01 14.90
N SER A 477 -19.64 62.30 15.54
CA SER A 477 -20.24 63.63 15.48
C SER A 477 -19.26 64.61 16.13
N ILE A 478 -18.65 65.45 15.32
CA ILE A 478 -17.91 66.62 15.78
C ILE A 478 -18.95 67.62 16.28
N GLU A 479 -19.10 67.74 17.60
CA GLU A 479 -19.72 68.92 18.22
C GLU A 479 -18.67 70.03 18.34
N HIS A 480 -18.97 71.18 17.74
CA HIS A 480 -18.57 72.52 18.18
C HIS A 480 -19.83 73.37 18.29
#